data_AF-A0A2V7VSB4-F1
#
_entry.id   AF-A0A2V7VSB4-F1
#
_cell.length_a   1.000
_cell.length_b   1.000
_cell.length_c   1.000
_cell.angle_alpha   90.00
_cell.angle_beta   90.00
_cell.angle_gamma   90.00
#
_symmetry.space_group_name_H-M   'P 1'
#
loop_
_entity.id
_entity.type
_entity.pdbx_description
1 polymer ?
#
loop_
_entity_poly.entity_id
_entity_poly.type
_entity_poly.pdbx_seq_one_letter_code
_entity_poly.pdbx_strand_id
1 'polypeptide(L)' 'MAWEIFKRFCRDYGIRGSLVADAYFAALAVESGSEWVTTDRDFARFPELRWRHPLT' A
#
# COMPACT_ATOMS: atom_id res chain seq x y z
N MET A 1 10.82 -3.27 -9.41
CA MET A 1 9.84 -4.37 -9.22
C MET A 1 8.54 -3.92 -8.56
N ALA A 2 8.45 -2.73 -7.93
CA ALA A 2 7.20 -2.17 -7.37
C ALA A 2 6.04 -2.17 -8.37
N TRP A 3 6.32 -2.02 -9.67
CA TRP A 3 5.29 -2.14 -10.71
C TRP A 3 4.56 -3.49 -10.71
N GLU A 4 5.25 -4.59 -10.45
CA GLU A 4 4.63 -5.92 -10.38
C GLU A 4 3.78 -6.08 -9.11
N ILE A 5 4.24 -5.54 -7.99
CA ILE A 5 3.49 -5.51 -6.73
C ILE A 5 2.23 -4.65 -6.89
N PHE A 6 2.35 -3.47 -7.51
CA PHE A 6 1.24 -2.58 -7.80
C PHE A 6 0.19 -3.26 -8.69
N LYS A 7 0.61 -3.89 -9.80
CA LYS A 7 -0.33 -4.64 -10.66
C LYS A 7 -1.03 -5.76 -9.89
N ARG A 8 -0.31 -6.47 -9.02
CA ARG A 8 -0.90 -7.48 -8.12
C ARG A 8 -1.92 -6.85 -7.20
N PHE A 9 -1.61 -5.72 -6.55
CA PHE A 9 -2.53 -5.01 -5.67
C PHE A 9 -3.80 -4.57 -6.39
N CYS A 10 -3.65 -4.01 -7.58
CA CYS A 10 -4.80 -3.59 -8.39
C CYS A 10 -5.73 -4.75 -8.75
N ARG A 11 -5.16 -5.90 -9.11
CA ARG A 11 -5.92 -7.09 -9.48
C ARG A 11 -6.54 -7.77 -8.26
N ASP A 12 -5.76 -8.01 -7.22
CA ASP A 12 -6.13 -8.90 -6.11
C ASP A 12 -6.98 -8.19 -5.05
N TYR A 13 -6.82 -6.87 -4.88
CA TYR A 13 -7.57 -6.07 -3.90
C TYR A 13 -8.63 -5.16 -4.53
N GLY A 14 -8.90 -5.31 -5.83
CA GLY A 14 -9.97 -4.58 -6.53
C GLY A 14 -9.82 -3.06 -6.50
N ILE A 15 -8.57 -2.57 -6.54
CA ILE A 15 -8.25 -1.14 -6.42
C ILE A 15 -8.79 -0.36 -7.61
N ARG A 16 -9.54 0.71 -7.32
CA ARG A 16 -10.16 1.60 -8.31
C ARG A 16 -10.23 3.03 -7.77
N GLY A 17 -10.35 4.00 -8.67
CA GLY A 17 -10.55 5.41 -8.30
C GLY A 17 -9.39 5.97 -7.47
N SER A 18 -9.70 6.60 -6.33
CA SER A 18 -8.73 7.23 -5.44
C SER A 18 -7.70 6.26 -4.87
N LEU A 19 -8.07 4.98 -4.69
CA LEU A 19 -7.20 3.95 -4.10
C LEU A 19 -6.00 3.57 -4.99
N VAL A 20 -6.01 3.95 -6.28
CA VAL A 20 -4.94 3.62 -7.22
C VAL A 20 -3.61 4.25 -6.78
N ALA A 21 -3.66 5.48 -6.29
CA ALA A 21 -2.47 6.15 -5.77
C ALA A 21 -1.93 5.44 -4.52
N ASP A 22 -2.82 5.05 -3.60
CA ASP A 22 -2.46 4.37 -2.36
C ASP A 22 -1.82 3.01 -2.62
N ALA A 23 -2.36 2.26 -3.59
CA ALA A 23 -1.77 0.98 -4.01
C ALA A 23 -0.36 1.15 -4.58
N TYR A 24 -0.09 2.25 -5.30
CA TYR A 24 1.23 2.52 -5.83
C TYR A 24 2.23 2.88 -4.71
N PHE A 25 1.84 3.72 -3.75
CA PHE A 25 2.68 4.03 -2.59
C PHE A 25 2.93 2.81 -1.70
N ALA A 26 1.91 1.99 -1.45
CA ALA A 26 2.04 0.74 -0.75
C ALA A 26 3.05 -0.19 -1.45
N ALA A 27 2.97 -0.31 -2.79
CA ALA A 27 3.89 -1.13 -3.56
C ALA A 27 5.35 -0.65 -3.46
N LEU A 28 5.58 0.67 -3.48
CA LEU A 28 6.92 1.25 -3.27
C LEU A 28 7.47 0.94 -1.88
N ALA A 29 6.65 1.11 -0.84
CA ALA A 29 7.05 0.84 0.54
C ALA A 29 7.34 -0.64 0.80
N VAL A 30 6.56 -1.54 0.18
CA VAL A 30 6.80 -2.99 0.23
C VAL A 30 8.11 -3.34 -0.49
N GLU A 31 8.34 -2.79 -1.69
CA GLU A 31 9.58 -3.03 -2.43
C GLU A 31 10.82 -2.54 -1.67
N SER A 32 10.77 -1.33 -1.12
CA SER A 32 11.91 -0.75 -0.39
C SER A 32 12.11 -1.39 0.98
N GLY A 33 11.17 -2.22 1.45
CA GLY A 33 11.18 -2.73 2.81
C GLY A 33 11.16 -1.58 3.81
N SER A 34 10.37 -0.53 3.55
CA SER A 34 10.14 0.59 4.46
C SER A 34 8.95 0.32 5.37
N GLU A 35 8.77 1.14 6.41
CA GLU A 35 7.54 1.17 7.20
C GLU A 35 6.73 2.39 6.76
N TRP A 36 5.44 2.19 6.52
CA TRP A 36 4.53 3.26 6.09
C TRP A 36 3.83 3.87 7.31
N VAL A 37 4.23 5.07 7.69
CA VAL A 37 3.63 5.80 8.81
C VAL A 37 2.59 6.78 8.28
N THR A 38 1.31 6.56 8.59
CA THR A 38 0.22 7.41 8.09
C THR A 38 -0.96 7.42 9.05
N THR A 39 -1.75 8.49 9.04
CA THR A 39 -3.05 8.53 9.73
C THR A 39 -4.17 7.87 8.92
N ASP A 40 -3.91 7.60 7.64
CA ASP A 40 -4.87 6.96 6.75
C ASP A 40 -4.93 5.44 6.96
N ARG A 41 -6.12 4.96 7.35
CA ARG A 41 -6.35 3.53 7.63
C ARG A 41 -6.64 2.73 6.38
N ASP A 42 -6.85 3.37 5.23
CA ASP A 42 -6.97 2.67 3.94
C ASP A 42 -5.66 2.01 3.51
N PHE A 43 -4.56 2.14 4.25
CA PHE A 43 -3.37 1.31 4.02
C PHE A 43 -3.44 -0.09 4.67
N ALA A 44 -4.39 -0.31 5.58
CA ALA A 44 -4.59 -1.60 6.26
C ALA A 44 -5.04 -2.74 5.34
N ARG A 45 -5.57 -2.40 4.15
CA ARG A 45 -6.01 -3.34 3.11
C ARG A 45 -4.87 -4.00 2.34
N PHE A 46 -3.61 -3.57 2.53
CA PHE A 46 -2.44 -4.18 1.92
C PHE A 46 -1.72 -5.05 2.97
N PRO A 47 -1.95 -6.38 3.02
CA PRO A 47 -1.43 -7.24 4.09
C PRO A 47 0.10 -7.32 4.13
N GLU A 48 0.73 -7.10 2.98
CA GLU A 48 2.19 -7.15 2.83
C GLU A 48 2.87 -5.85 3.25
N LEU A 49 2.09 -4.77 3.40
CA LEU A 49 2.60 -3.47 3.80
C LEU A 49 2.77 -3.42 5.31
N ARG A 50 4.02 -3.23 5.75
CA ARG A 50 4.28 -2.82 7.13
C ARG A 50 3.88 -1.37 7.26
N TRP A 51 2.80 -1.12 7.97
CA TRP A 51 2.32 0.23 8.23
C TRP A 51 1.98 0.40 9.71
N ARG A 52 2.04 1.64 10.17
CA ARG A 52 1.59 2.00 11.51
C ARG A 52 0.93 3.36 11.52
N HIS A 53 0.02 3.53 12.47
CA HIS A 53 -0.55 4.83 12.74
C HIS A 53 0.39 5.62 13.68
N PRO A 54 0.70 6.89 13.40
CA PRO A 54 1.72 7.63 14.14
C PRO A 54 1.37 7.93 15.60
N LEU A 55 0.08 7.90 15.95
CA LEU A 55 -0.43 8.31 17.27
C LEU A 55 -0.94 7.15 18.13
N THR A 56 -0.66 5.91 17.75
CA THR A 56 -1.03 4.68 18.48
C THR A 56 0.17 3.77 18.53
#